data_AF-Q9FLY8-F1
#
_entry.id   AF-Q9FLY8-F1
#
_cell.length_a   1.000
_cell.length_b   1.000
_cell.length_c   1.000
_cell.angle_alpha   90.00
_cell.angle_beta   90.00
_cell.angle_gamma   90.00
#
_symmetry.space_group_name_H-M   'P 1'
#
loop_
_entity.id
_entity.type
_entity.pdbx_description
1 polymer ?
#
loop_
_entity_poly.entity_id
_entity_poly.type
_entity_poly.pdbx_seq_one_letter_code
_entity_poly.pdbx_strand_id
1 'polypeptide(L)'
;MMNKESFGACLLLTLPEDVFAVISRFLSPSDICNLILCGKSLPALVDTEKMWLVQCEEVKVLPLLEIVQWRIGISSYKALCRFLVEVVKPLLGIWVQQNPELGNVVYVMPGFLSVVGCRIIPQKVAPSWIQEDRVKWSPVFEIICGFDGSNGFFLHGRDKEGSCLYPGFVMGIEKSCNVLQLDVVPRQEKSSCNEIERGASREEGEIPFWMLAFSDRKNLLNIVTSHVSLHVVEPLNEMLFPTLKYDEAMLVERRTILLKMHKFGGNWKNMNLEEDDQLCYNPMQVKINEMLENLGDDYFFDEEELIEVTPTENTNVLGESSSSKNTTPSQSEIRVSNRQSFLSSGDTFGLGLTASYSEMSYYKGWPYMHFHHFLLYKLPVKKAVDQEAYAGLWGGTIGCPAGKCPKGKTEKSLYLLMLTYEESEEHSERVLIGTKILEGKRYVRHPNGTAMFVVKIDTPSLDPFPVDANETHFENSYSGEGIAEGYSFRYTGSKPGSLFVITNDLLAFVWKETKVVITLQRLNLTEILKKGLGSCVPPLPPSKNFTYMRRSFINEFTKLSTDSSYSE
;
A
#
# COMPACT_ATOMS: atom_id res chain seq x y z
N MET A 1 -30.16 -32.78 48.73
CA MET A 1 -29.52 -32.99 47.42
C MET A 1 -28.98 -31.62 46.99
N MET A 2 -27.71 -31.33 47.30
CA MET A 2 -27.10 -30.06 46.87
C MET A 2 -26.91 -30.13 45.35
N ASN A 3 -27.51 -29.18 44.62
CA ASN A 3 -27.33 -29.01 43.17
C ASN A 3 -25.84 -28.79 42.90
N LYS A 4 -25.14 -29.88 42.57
CA LYS A 4 -23.79 -29.88 42.01
C LYS A 4 -23.91 -29.86 40.49
N GLU A 5 -24.24 -28.72 39.91
CA GLU A 5 -24.11 -28.53 38.46
C GLU A 5 -24.31 -27.05 38.13
N SER A 6 -23.21 -26.28 38.13
CA SER A 6 -22.97 -25.02 37.37
C SER A 6 -21.99 -24.02 38.03
N PHE A 7 -21.13 -24.43 38.97
CA PHE A 7 -20.20 -23.49 39.65
C PHE A 7 -19.04 -22.97 38.77
N GLY A 8 -18.74 -23.58 37.62
CA GLY A 8 -17.59 -23.19 36.78
C GLY A 8 -17.82 -21.95 35.91
N ALA A 9 -18.97 -21.85 35.24
CA ALA A 9 -19.28 -20.74 34.33
C ALA A 9 -19.79 -19.47 35.05
N CYS A 10 -20.12 -19.57 36.35
CA CYS A 10 -20.78 -18.51 37.09
C CYS A 10 -19.84 -17.36 37.49
N LEU A 11 -18.54 -17.62 37.72
CA LEU A 11 -17.63 -16.60 38.25
C LEU A 11 -17.39 -15.45 37.26
N LEU A 12 -17.22 -15.74 35.97
CA LEU A 12 -17.06 -14.71 34.94
C LEU A 12 -18.31 -13.79 34.85
N LEU A 13 -19.51 -14.37 35.01
CA LEU A 13 -20.77 -13.62 34.98
C LEU A 13 -20.99 -12.77 36.23
N THR A 14 -20.31 -13.10 37.34
CA THR A 14 -20.34 -12.30 38.57
C THR A 14 -19.34 -11.15 38.59
N LEU A 15 -18.41 -11.09 37.62
CA LEU A 15 -17.44 -10.01 37.55
C LEU A 15 -18.15 -8.71 37.14
N PRO A 16 -17.86 -7.59 37.81
CA PRO A 16 -18.23 -6.27 37.33
C PRO A 16 -17.72 -6.04 35.89
N GLU A 17 -18.50 -5.30 35.09
CA GLU A 17 -18.20 -5.03 33.68
C GLU A 17 -16.81 -4.40 33.48
N ASP A 18 -16.38 -3.54 34.41
CA ASP A 18 -15.06 -2.90 34.44
C ASP A 18 -13.92 -3.91 34.68
N VAL A 19 -14.12 -4.88 35.58
CA VAL A 19 -13.13 -5.94 35.83
C VAL A 19 -13.02 -6.86 34.60
N PHE A 20 -14.15 -7.21 34.00
CA PHE A 20 -14.15 -8.02 32.79
C PHE A 20 -13.52 -7.27 31.60
N ALA A 21 -13.76 -5.97 31.46
CA ALA A 21 -13.11 -5.13 30.45
C ALA A 21 -11.57 -5.11 30.63
N VAL A 22 -11.06 -5.07 31.86
CA VAL A 22 -9.62 -5.20 32.14
C VAL A 22 -9.09 -6.58 31.72
N ILE A 23 -9.79 -7.66 32.04
CA ILE A 23 -9.41 -9.02 31.63
C ILE A 23 -9.40 -9.15 30.11
N SER A 24 -10.36 -8.52 29.41
CA SER A 24 -10.48 -8.59 27.96
C SER A 24 -9.22 -8.10 27.23
N ARG A 25 -8.44 -7.18 27.84
CA ARG A 25 -7.16 -6.71 27.26
C ARG A 25 -6.14 -7.83 27.00
N PHE A 26 -6.26 -8.93 27.74
CA PHE A 26 -5.37 -10.09 27.61
C PHE A 26 -5.92 -11.16 26.66
N LEU A 27 -7.10 -10.95 26.08
CA LEU A 27 -7.75 -11.85 25.14
C LEU A 27 -7.73 -11.25 23.74
N SER A 28 -7.60 -12.08 22.71
CA SER A 28 -7.84 -11.59 21.36
C SER A 28 -9.34 -11.39 21.11
N PRO A 29 -9.73 -10.52 20.16
CA PRO A 29 -11.12 -10.41 19.72
C PRO A 29 -11.74 -11.76 19.30
N SER A 30 -10.94 -12.69 18.76
CA SER A 30 -11.38 -14.04 18.43
C SER A 30 -11.70 -14.87 19.67
N ASP A 31 -10.87 -14.78 20.70
CA ASP A 31 -11.09 -15.49 21.97
C ASP A 31 -12.37 -14.98 22.65
N ILE A 32 -12.59 -13.68 22.61
CA ILE A 32 -13.82 -13.04 23.11
C ILE A 32 -15.04 -13.56 22.36
N CYS A 33 -15.00 -13.64 21.03
CA CYS A 33 -16.07 -14.25 20.24
C CYS A 33 -16.28 -15.74 20.59
N ASN A 34 -15.19 -16.49 20.81
CA ASN A 34 -15.28 -17.89 21.22
C ASN A 34 -15.93 -18.06 22.60
N LEU A 35 -15.76 -17.11 23.53
CA LEU A 35 -16.44 -17.13 24.83
C LEU A 35 -17.97 -17.07 24.70
N ILE A 36 -18.51 -16.42 23.65
CA ILE A 36 -19.95 -16.41 23.36
C ILE A 36 -20.46 -17.85 23.13
N LEU A 37 -19.64 -18.70 22.51
CA LEU A 37 -19.99 -20.09 22.21
C LEU A 37 -19.95 -20.98 23.47
N CYS A 38 -19.31 -20.55 24.55
CA CYS A 38 -19.14 -21.35 25.77
C CYS A 38 -20.38 -21.43 26.66
N GLY A 39 -21.43 -20.60 26.47
CA GLY A 39 -22.67 -20.71 27.25
C GLY A 39 -23.70 -19.61 27.00
N LYS A 40 -24.99 -19.90 27.27
CA LYS A 40 -26.13 -19.01 26.96
C LYS A 40 -26.14 -17.67 27.71
N SER A 41 -25.41 -17.54 28.81
CA SER A 41 -25.39 -16.35 29.67
C SER A 41 -24.24 -15.38 29.37
N LEU A 42 -23.20 -15.83 28.67
CA LEU A 42 -22.04 -15.02 28.26
C LEU A 42 -22.31 -13.99 27.15
N PRO A 43 -23.27 -14.17 26.22
CA PRO A 43 -23.53 -13.19 25.16
C PRO A 43 -23.79 -11.78 25.70
N ALA A 44 -24.54 -11.65 26.79
CA ALA A 44 -24.84 -10.35 27.41
C ALA A 44 -23.59 -9.65 27.98
N LEU A 45 -22.61 -10.42 28.47
CA LEU A 45 -21.34 -9.88 28.98
C LEU A 45 -20.40 -9.50 27.82
N VAL A 46 -20.37 -10.33 26.78
CA VAL A 46 -19.48 -10.16 25.62
C VAL A 46 -19.97 -9.08 24.65
N ASP A 47 -21.27 -8.77 24.60
CA ASP A 47 -21.79 -7.75 23.68
C ASP A 47 -21.78 -6.32 24.25
N THR A 48 -20.97 -6.07 25.29
CA THR A 48 -20.88 -4.76 25.94
C THR A 48 -20.00 -3.79 25.14
N GLU A 49 -20.50 -2.57 24.92
CA GLU A 49 -19.77 -1.51 24.21
C GLU A 49 -18.44 -1.14 24.89
N LYS A 50 -18.37 -1.19 26.23
CA LYS A 50 -17.14 -0.88 26.98
C LYS A 50 -16.03 -1.89 26.71
N MET A 51 -16.36 -3.18 26.65
CA MET A 51 -15.39 -4.22 26.36
C MET A 51 -14.85 -4.06 24.93
N TRP A 52 -15.73 -3.84 23.95
CA TRP A 52 -15.30 -3.64 22.57
C TRP A 52 -14.53 -2.34 22.33
N LEU A 53 -14.80 -1.28 23.10
CA LEU A 53 -13.96 -0.07 23.11
C LEU A 53 -12.54 -0.38 23.56
N VAL A 54 -12.38 -1.17 24.64
CA VAL A 54 -11.07 -1.62 25.11
C VAL A 54 -10.38 -2.48 24.04
N GLN A 55 -11.11 -3.36 23.36
CA GLN A 55 -10.54 -4.13 22.24
C GLN A 55 -10.06 -3.24 21.09
N CYS A 56 -10.83 -2.21 20.73
CA CYS A 56 -10.42 -1.23 19.73
C CYS A 56 -9.09 -0.54 20.11
N GLU A 57 -8.94 -0.16 21.38
CA GLU A 57 -7.71 0.43 21.93
C GLU A 57 -6.52 -0.55 21.89
N GLU A 58 -6.75 -1.83 22.13
CA GLU A 58 -5.72 -2.87 22.10
C GLU A 58 -5.28 -3.27 20.68
N VAL A 59 -6.01 -2.87 19.63
CA VAL A 59 -5.53 -3.05 18.25
C VAL A 59 -4.28 -2.19 17.98
N LYS A 60 -4.12 -1.07 18.71
CA LYS A 60 -3.00 -0.10 18.62
C LYS A 60 -2.75 0.46 17.22
N VAL A 61 -3.83 0.67 16.44
CA VAL A 61 -3.80 1.28 15.09
C VAL A 61 -4.31 2.72 15.06
N LEU A 62 -5.10 3.13 16.05
CA LEU A 62 -5.65 4.48 16.20
C LEU A 62 -5.53 4.94 17.65
N PRO A 63 -5.36 6.25 17.91
CA PRO A 63 -5.48 6.80 19.25
C PRO A 63 -6.95 6.77 19.74
N LEU A 64 -7.14 6.74 21.06
CA LEU A 64 -8.47 6.68 21.68
C LEU A 64 -9.44 7.76 21.18
N LEU A 65 -8.94 8.99 20.99
CA LEU A 65 -9.75 10.10 20.47
C LEU A 65 -10.34 9.79 19.08
N GLU A 66 -9.55 9.22 18.18
CA GLU A 66 -10.01 8.85 16.83
C GLU A 66 -10.97 7.67 16.87
N ILE A 67 -10.78 6.71 17.79
CA ILE A 67 -11.71 5.59 17.99
C ILE A 67 -13.10 6.10 18.40
N VAL A 68 -13.16 7.05 19.34
CA VAL A 68 -14.42 7.67 19.79
C VAL A 68 -15.07 8.47 18.65
N GLN A 69 -14.29 9.17 17.82
CA GLN A 69 -14.83 9.87 16.65
C GLN A 69 -15.38 8.90 15.60
N TRP A 70 -14.66 7.82 15.29
CA TRP A 70 -15.12 6.80 14.33
C TRP A 70 -16.39 6.11 14.80
N ARG A 71 -16.61 5.99 16.12
CA ARG A 71 -17.84 5.40 16.68
C ARG A 71 -19.12 6.06 16.18
N ILE A 72 -19.09 7.36 15.86
CA ILE A 72 -20.25 8.13 15.41
C ILE A 72 -20.85 7.56 14.11
N GLY A 73 -20.00 7.07 13.21
CA GLY A 73 -20.43 6.58 11.89
C GLY A 73 -20.71 5.08 11.81
N ILE A 74 -20.57 4.32 12.90
CA ILE A 74 -20.67 2.85 12.88
C ILE A 74 -21.62 2.35 13.97
N SER A 75 -22.26 1.20 13.76
CA SER A 75 -23.32 0.67 14.63
C SER A 75 -22.87 0.38 16.05
N SER A 76 -21.66 -0.15 16.23
CA SER A 76 -21.12 -0.64 17.50
C SER A 76 -19.59 -0.60 17.53
N TYR A 77 -19.02 -0.59 18.74
CA TYR A 77 -17.57 -0.79 18.88
C TYR A 77 -17.12 -2.18 18.42
N LYS A 78 -18.01 -3.18 18.44
CA LYS A 78 -17.74 -4.52 17.91
C LYS A 78 -17.51 -4.51 16.40
N ALA A 79 -18.41 -3.85 15.66
CA ALA A 79 -18.27 -3.64 14.22
C ALA A 79 -16.99 -2.86 13.88
N LEU A 80 -16.68 -1.84 14.68
CA LEU A 80 -15.44 -1.08 14.56
C LEU A 80 -14.21 -1.96 14.79
N CYS A 81 -14.19 -2.72 15.88
CA CYS A 81 -13.09 -3.62 16.22
C CYS A 81 -12.83 -4.64 15.10
N ARG A 82 -13.89 -5.19 14.50
CA ARG A 82 -13.79 -6.07 13.33
C ARG A 82 -13.05 -5.39 12.18
N PHE A 83 -13.49 -4.20 11.78
CA PHE A 83 -12.83 -3.44 10.70
C PHE A 83 -11.36 -3.10 11.04
N LEU A 84 -11.08 -2.69 12.28
CA LEU A 84 -9.72 -2.37 12.72
C LEU A 84 -8.78 -3.59 12.65
N VAL A 85 -9.26 -4.77 13.03
CA VAL A 85 -8.46 -5.99 13.09
C VAL A 85 -8.32 -6.67 11.72
N GLU A 86 -9.39 -6.71 10.94
CA GLU A 86 -9.46 -7.47 9.68
C GLU A 86 -9.01 -6.64 8.47
N VAL A 87 -9.18 -5.31 8.50
CA VAL A 87 -8.88 -4.44 7.35
C VAL A 87 -7.75 -3.47 7.66
N VAL A 88 -7.88 -2.68 8.74
CA VAL A 88 -6.92 -1.61 9.03
C VAL A 88 -5.55 -2.19 9.37
N LYS A 89 -5.45 -2.95 10.47
CA LYS A 89 -4.18 -3.47 11.00
C LYS A 89 -3.34 -4.23 9.96
N PRO A 90 -3.89 -5.15 9.14
CA PRO A 90 -3.08 -5.89 8.17
C PRO A 90 -2.58 -5.00 7.03
N LEU A 91 -3.35 -3.99 6.62
CA LEU A 91 -3.00 -3.14 5.47
C LEU A 91 -2.07 -1.98 5.80
N LEU A 92 -2.03 -1.50 7.05
CA LEU A 92 -1.16 -0.39 7.44
C LEU A 92 0.31 -0.67 7.11
N GLY A 93 0.99 0.35 6.58
CA GLY A 93 2.42 0.33 6.33
C GLY A 93 2.82 0.87 4.96
N ILE A 94 4.02 0.50 4.55
CA ILE A 94 4.60 0.91 3.27
C ILE A 94 4.47 -0.25 2.29
N TRP A 95 3.84 0.02 1.17
CA TRP A 95 3.70 -0.88 0.05
C TRP A 95 4.51 -0.35 -1.12
N VAL A 96 5.19 -1.25 -1.82
CA VAL A 96 6.12 -0.91 -2.88
C VAL A 96 5.89 -1.78 -4.09
N GLN A 97 6.26 -1.24 -5.24
CA GLN A 97 6.46 -2.02 -6.46
C GLN A 97 7.76 -1.55 -7.12
N GLN A 98 8.42 -2.42 -7.87
CA GLN A 98 9.76 -2.11 -8.37
C GLN A 98 9.75 -0.93 -9.36
N ASN A 99 8.68 -0.85 -10.16
CA ASN A 99 8.49 0.16 -11.19
C ASN A 99 7.53 1.27 -10.69
N PRO A 100 7.80 2.57 -11.01
CA PRO A 100 8.93 3.03 -11.81
C PRO A 100 10.20 3.08 -10.97
N GLU A 101 11.35 3.11 -11.65
CA GLU A 101 12.69 3.05 -11.02
C GLU A 101 13.00 4.27 -10.13
N LEU A 102 12.23 5.37 -10.27
CA LEU A 102 12.28 6.53 -9.36
C LEU A 102 11.62 6.26 -8.00
N GLY A 103 10.79 5.22 -7.88
CA GLY A 103 10.08 4.85 -6.67
C GLY A 103 8.58 4.74 -6.90
N ASN A 104 8.00 3.62 -6.46
CA ASN A 104 6.56 3.40 -6.34
C ASN A 104 6.27 3.08 -4.88
N VAL A 105 6.20 4.13 -4.07
CA VAL A 105 5.90 4.00 -2.63
C VAL A 105 4.44 4.35 -2.41
N VAL A 106 3.63 3.38 -2.05
CA VAL A 106 2.24 3.54 -1.61
C VAL A 106 2.21 3.42 -0.10
N TYR A 107 1.98 4.53 0.58
CA TYR A 107 1.81 4.59 2.02
C TYR A 107 0.34 4.37 2.37
N VAL A 108 0.06 3.33 3.17
CA VAL A 108 -1.29 2.97 3.58
C VAL A 108 -1.52 3.39 5.02
N MET A 109 -2.49 4.27 5.24
CA MET A 109 -2.83 4.83 6.54
C MET A 109 -4.34 4.97 6.75
N PRO A 110 -4.81 5.08 8.00
CA PRO A 110 -6.23 5.29 8.28
C PRO A 110 -6.73 6.67 7.81
N GLY A 111 -7.92 6.70 7.21
CA GLY A 111 -8.71 7.91 6.94
C GLY A 111 -9.74 8.15 8.06
N PHE A 112 -10.97 8.52 7.69
CA PHE A 112 -12.13 8.44 8.59
C PHE A 112 -12.98 7.22 8.20
N LEU A 113 -13.12 6.23 9.10
CA LEU A 113 -13.82 4.97 8.83
C LEU A 113 -13.41 4.34 7.48
N SER A 114 -12.12 4.44 7.17
CA SER A 114 -11.53 4.03 5.90
C SER A 114 -10.03 3.77 6.05
N VAL A 115 -9.47 3.03 5.09
CA VAL A 115 -8.03 2.81 4.89
C VAL A 115 -7.67 3.36 3.52
N VAL A 116 -6.71 4.28 3.46
CA VAL A 116 -6.33 4.96 2.21
C VAL A 116 -4.89 4.63 1.87
N GLY A 117 -4.66 4.18 0.64
CA GLY A 117 -3.34 4.04 0.04
C GLY A 117 -2.97 5.29 -0.75
N CYS A 118 -1.90 5.98 -0.35
CA CYS A 118 -1.39 7.19 -0.99
C CYS A 118 0.00 6.97 -1.56
N ARG A 119 0.15 7.22 -2.86
CA ARG A 119 1.44 7.22 -3.54
C ARG A 119 2.23 8.46 -3.14
N ILE A 120 3.44 8.29 -2.62
CA ILE A 120 4.37 9.38 -2.39
C ILE A 120 5.10 9.69 -3.70
N ILE A 121 5.07 10.94 -4.14
CA ILE A 121 5.58 11.34 -5.46
C ILE A 121 7.06 11.72 -5.36
N PRO A 122 7.93 11.16 -6.24
CA PRO A 122 9.29 11.64 -6.39
C PRO A 122 9.33 13.13 -6.73
N GLN A 123 10.05 13.95 -5.98
CA GLN A 123 10.10 15.39 -6.22
C GLN A 123 11.40 16.04 -5.74
N LYS A 124 11.66 17.25 -6.23
CA LYS A 124 12.65 18.13 -5.63
C LYS A 124 11.99 18.93 -4.51
N VAL A 125 12.77 19.20 -3.47
CA VAL A 125 12.38 19.88 -2.24
C VAL A 125 13.51 20.79 -1.78
N ALA A 126 13.22 21.85 -1.04
CA ALA A 126 14.21 22.73 -0.45
C ALA A 126 14.91 22.04 0.75
N PRO A 127 16.04 22.59 1.24
CA PRO A 127 16.76 22.00 2.37
C PRO A 127 15.92 21.84 3.66
N SER A 128 14.95 22.72 3.87
CA SER A 128 14.02 22.76 5.02
C SER A 128 12.67 22.07 4.74
N TRP A 129 12.63 21.12 3.80
CA TRP A 129 11.38 20.59 3.26
C TRP A 129 10.42 19.96 4.26
N ILE A 130 10.89 19.31 5.33
CA ILE A 130 9.98 18.71 6.33
C ILE A 130 9.14 19.78 7.05
N GLN A 131 9.67 20.99 7.19
CA GLN A 131 8.99 22.11 7.86
C GLN A 131 8.29 23.06 6.87
N GLU A 132 8.88 23.28 5.69
CA GLU A 132 8.46 24.35 4.77
C GLU A 132 7.88 23.85 3.43
N ASP A 133 8.27 22.66 2.95
CA ASP A 133 7.81 22.16 1.64
C ASP A 133 6.86 20.97 1.74
N ARG A 134 5.93 20.91 0.78
CA ARG A 134 4.87 19.94 0.80
C ARG A 134 5.30 18.64 0.14
N VAL A 135 5.19 17.51 0.85
CA VAL A 135 5.28 16.18 0.22
C VAL A 135 4.15 16.06 -0.79
N LYS A 136 4.47 15.91 -2.08
CA LYS A 136 3.46 15.59 -3.08
C LYS A 136 3.03 14.14 -2.94
N TRP A 137 1.73 13.90 -2.96
CA TRP A 137 1.16 12.57 -2.86
C TRP A 137 -0.07 12.45 -3.76
N SER A 138 -0.45 11.24 -4.11
CA SER A 138 -1.62 10.96 -4.95
C SER A 138 -2.40 9.75 -4.44
N PRO A 139 -3.74 9.78 -4.38
CA PRO A 139 -4.51 8.64 -3.91
C PRO A 139 -4.45 7.46 -4.88
N VAL A 140 -4.34 6.25 -4.35
CA VAL A 140 -4.27 5.00 -5.12
C VAL A 140 -5.54 4.19 -4.94
N PHE A 141 -5.90 3.90 -3.70
CA PHE A 141 -7.11 3.16 -3.36
C PHE A 141 -7.65 3.61 -2.00
N GLU A 142 -8.92 3.37 -1.76
CA GLU A 142 -9.59 3.59 -0.47
C GLU A 142 -10.50 2.38 -0.17
N ILE A 143 -10.39 1.82 1.03
CA ILE A 143 -11.33 0.81 1.55
C ILE A 143 -12.17 1.49 2.61
N ILE A 144 -13.47 1.60 2.37
CA ILE A 144 -14.42 2.22 3.29
C ILE A 144 -15.09 1.18 4.18
N CYS A 145 -15.49 1.60 5.38
CA CYS A 145 -16.23 0.78 6.33
C CYS A 145 -17.73 1.13 6.29
N GLY A 146 -18.61 0.13 6.13
CA GLY A 146 -20.05 0.24 6.26
C GLY A 146 -20.52 0.39 7.72
N PHE A 147 -21.82 0.62 7.93
CA PHE A 147 -22.38 0.82 9.28
C PHE A 147 -22.32 -0.44 10.14
N ASP A 148 -22.42 -1.61 9.53
CA ASP A 148 -22.33 -2.91 10.16
C ASP A 148 -20.88 -3.39 10.32
N GLY A 149 -19.90 -2.70 9.73
CA GLY A 149 -18.51 -3.14 9.66
C GLY A 149 -18.15 -3.92 8.39
N SER A 150 -19.07 -4.02 7.42
CA SER A 150 -18.76 -4.44 6.05
C SER A 150 -17.73 -3.49 5.40
N ASN A 151 -17.14 -3.89 4.29
CA ASN A 151 -16.14 -3.08 3.60
C ASN A 151 -16.48 -2.90 2.11
N GLY A 152 -16.15 -1.72 1.59
CA GLY A 152 -16.24 -1.40 0.17
C GLY A 152 -14.89 -0.94 -0.34
N PHE A 153 -14.54 -1.27 -1.57
CA PHE A 153 -13.28 -0.89 -2.19
C PHE A 153 -13.50 0.16 -3.28
N PHE A 154 -12.62 1.16 -3.33
CA PHE A 154 -12.47 2.08 -4.44
C PHE A 154 -11.03 2.08 -4.91
N LEU A 155 -10.83 1.84 -6.20
CA LEU A 155 -9.62 2.27 -6.88
C LEU A 155 -9.77 3.75 -7.24
N HIS A 156 -8.77 4.57 -6.93
CA HIS A 156 -8.71 5.93 -7.45
C HIS A 156 -8.06 5.91 -8.83
N GLY A 157 -8.47 6.83 -9.69
CA GLY A 157 -7.79 7.06 -10.94
C GLY A 157 -8.33 8.29 -11.66
N ARG A 158 -8.08 8.36 -12.95
CA ARG A 158 -8.43 9.51 -13.78
C ARG A 158 -8.73 9.06 -15.20
N ASP A 159 -9.67 9.74 -15.83
CA ASP A 159 -9.93 9.66 -17.27
C ASP A 159 -9.69 11.02 -17.95
N LYS A 160 -10.28 11.23 -19.12
CA LYS A 160 -10.16 12.46 -19.90
C LYS A 160 -10.88 13.64 -19.25
N GLU A 161 -11.92 13.39 -18.46
CA GLU A 161 -12.79 14.42 -17.88
C GLU A 161 -12.34 14.82 -16.47
N GLY A 162 -11.69 13.92 -15.73
CA GLY A 162 -11.11 14.26 -14.44
C GLY A 162 -10.76 13.06 -13.57
N SER A 163 -10.67 13.32 -12.26
CA SER A 163 -10.48 12.27 -11.26
C SER A 163 -11.76 11.44 -11.11
N CYS A 164 -11.59 10.12 -11.00
CA CYS A 164 -12.67 9.15 -10.89
C CYS A 164 -12.40 8.13 -9.78
N LEU A 165 -13.48 7.59 -9.22
CA LEU A 165 -13.48 6.43 -8.34
C LEU A 165 -14.03 5.23 -9.10
N TYR A 166 -13.38 4.08 -8.96
CA TYR A 166 -13.81 2.82 -9.55
C TYR A 166 -14.15 1.85 -8.42
N PRO A 167 -15.45 1.63 -8.15
CA PRO A 167 -15.87 0.77 -7.06
C PRO A 167 -15.57 -0.70 -7.37
N GLY A 168 -15.34 -1.47 -6.32
CA GLY A 168 -15.12 -2.90 -6.39
C GLY A 168 -15.27 -3.58 -5.04
N PHE A 169 -14.76 -4.81 -4.97
CA PHE A 169 -14.93 -5.72 -3.84
C PHE A 169 -13.60 -5.96 -3.12
N VAL A 170 -13.65 -6.10 -1.80
CA VAL A 170 -12.57 -6.72 -1.03
C VAL A 170 -12.84 -8.22 -1.01
N MET A 171 -11.99 -9.01 -1.66
CA MET A 171 -12.18 -10.46 -1.79
C MET A 171 -11.68 -11.23 -0.57
N GLY A 172 -10.73 -10.65 0.16
CA GLY A 172 -10.15 -11.24 1.37
C GLY A 172 -8.89 -10.50 1.78
N ILE A 173 -8.67 -10.38 3.10
CA ILE A 173 -7.48 -9.77 3.69
C ILE A 173 -6.92 -10.73 4.74
N GLU A 174 -5.80 -11.36 4.43
CA GLU A 174 -5.07 -12.15 5.41
C GLU A 174 -4.41 -11.26 6.46
N LYS A 175 -4.43 -11.69 7.72
CA LYS A 175 -3.88 -10.91 8.85
C LYS A 175 -2.37 -10.63 8.71
N SER A 176 -1.65 -11.51 8.04
CA SER A 176 -0.20 -11.42 7.76
C SER A 176 0.10 -11.02 6.32
N CYS A 177 -0.85 -10.41 5.60
CA CYS A 177 -0.68 -10.10 4.18
C CYS A 177 0.59 -9.28 3.90
N ASN A 178 1.33 -9.70 2.88
CA ASN A 178 2.50 -9.00 2.36
C ASN A 178 2.41 -8.75 0.85
N VAL A 179 1.34 -9.21 0.20
CA VAL A 179 1.01 -8.95 -1.20
C VAL A 179 -0.41 -8.38 -1.25
N LEU A 180 -0.59 -7.31 -2.02
CA LEU A 180 -1.89 -6.69 -2.31
C LEU A 180 -2.11 -6.73 -3.81
N GLN A 181 -3.15 -7.44 -4.23
CA GLN A 181 -3.44 -7.78 -5.62
C GLN A 181 -4.73 -7.13 -6.08
N LEU A 182 -4.68 -6.49 -7.25
CA LEU A 182 -5.86 -5.96 -7.95
C LEU A 182 -6.17 -6.85 -9.16
N ASP A 183 -7.36 -7.43 -9.15
CA ASP A 183 -7.84 -8.34 -10.19
C ASP A 183 -9.17 -7.88 -10.79
N VAL A 184 -9.46 -8.37 -11.99
CA VAL A 184 -10.84 -8.47 -12.48
C VAL A 184 -11.41 -9.81 -12.02
N VAL A 185 -12.58 -9.78 -11.41
CA VAL A 185 -13.23 -10.95 -10.82
C VAL A 185 -14.52 -11.27 -11.57
N PRO A 186 -14.66 -12.48 -12.15
CA PRO A 186 -15.92 -12.96 -12.73
C PRO A 186 -16.94 -13.31 -11.64
N ARG A 187 -18.22 -13.08 -11.91
CA ARG A 187 -19.35 -13.49 -11.05
C ARG A 187 -20.51 -14.01 -11.89
N GLN A 188 -21.25 -14.98 -11.35
CA GLN A 188 -22.50 -15.46 -11.95
C GLN A 188 -23.70 -14.75 -11.29
N GLU A 189 -24.62 -14.22 -12.10
CA GLU A 189 -25.87 -13.61 -11.62
C GLU A 189 -26.88 -14.71 -11.22
N LYS A 190 -26.56 -15.55 -10.22
CA LYS A 190 -27.53 -16.49 -9.64
C LYS A 190 -27.99 -16.03 -8.25
N SER A 191 -29.08 -15.26 -8.29
CA SER A 191 -30.17 -15.05 -7.33
C SER A 191 -29.90 -15.28 -5.82
N SER A 192 -30.31 -14.28 -5.04
CA SER A 192 -30.64 -14.28 -3.60
C SER A 192 -29.49 -14.44 -2.59
N CYS A 193 -29.23 -13.32 -1.89
CA CYS A 193 -28.93 -13.16 -0.47
C CYS A 193 -28.12 -14.28 0.21
N ASN A 194 -26.84 -14.43 -0.16
CA ASN A 194 -25.78 -14.95 0.72
C ASN A 194 -24.44 -14.53 0.11
N GLU A 195 -24.09 -13.24 0.26
CA GLU A 195 -22.97 -12.59 -0.42
C GLU A 195 -21.58 -12.96 0.13
N ILE A 196 -21.50 -13.63 1.28
CA ILE A 196 -20.23 -13.86 1.99
C ILE A 196 -19.61 -15.25 1.71
N GLU A 197 -20.39 -16.27 1.35
CA GLU A 197 -19.85 -17.64 1.27
C GLU A 197 -19.39 -18.09 -0.13
N ARG A 198 -19.78 -17.39 -1.21
CA ARG A 198 -19.42 -17.82 -2.59
C ARG A 198 -18.13 -17.24 -3.15
N GLY A 199 -17.52 -16.25 -2.49
CA GLY A 199 -16.24 -15.68 -2.93
C GLY A 199 -15.04 -16.63 -2.83
N ALA A 200 -15.17 -17.72 -2.05
CA ALA A 200 -14.09 -18.67 -1.79
C ALA A 200 -14.19 -19.98 -2.58
N SER A 201 -15.38 -20.36 -3.07
CA SER A 201 -15.57 -21.59 -3.85
C SER A 201 -15.38 -21.31 -5.35
N ARG A 202 -14.14 -21.03 -5.77
CA ARG A 202 -13.78 -21.20 -7.19
C ARG A 202 -13.82 -22.69 -7.48
N GLU A 203 -14.56 -23.11 -8.50
CA GLU A 203 -14.57 -24.52 -8.89
C GLU A 203 -13.14 -24.94 -9.30
N GLU A 204 -12.72 -26.16 -8.91
CA GLU A 204 -11.44 -26.74 -9.32
C GLU A 204 -11.37 -26.78 -10.86
N GLY A 205 -10.71 -25.81 -11.47
CA GLY A 205 -10.59 -25.69 -12.93
C GLY A 205 -10.73 -24.26 -13.49
N GLU A 206 -11.20 -23.29 -12.71
CA GLU A 206 -11.29 -21.90 -13.17
C GLU A 206 -9.90 -21.26 -13.35
N ILE A 207 -9.64 -20.68 -14.53
CA ILE A 207 -8.43 -19.91 -14.78
C ILE A 207 -8.50 -18.60 -13.98
N PRO A 208 -7.53 -18.31 -13.10
CA PRO A 208 -7.49 -17.06 -12.37
C PRO A 208 -6.97 -15.92 -13.25
N PHE A 209 -7.36 -14.68 -12.91
CA PHE A 209 -6.98 -13.47 -13.66
C PHE A 209 -5.46 -13.36 -13.90
N TRP A 210 -4.64 -13.69 -12.90
CA TRP A 210 -3.19 -13.58 -13.00
C TRP A 210 -2.53 -14.54 -14.01
N MET A 211 -3.21 -15.62 -14.41
CA MET A 211 -2.76 -16.56 -15.45
C MET A 211 -3.02 -16.08 -16.88
N LEU A 212 -3.81 -15.01 -17.06
CA LEU A 212 -4.03 -14.39 -18.35
C LEU A 212 -2.78 -13.66 -18.85
N ALA A 213 -2.66 -13.53 -20.17
CA ALA A 213 -1.60 -12.71 -20.75
C ALA A 213 -1.68 -11.26 -20.23
N PHE A 214 -0.54 -10.59 -20.12
CA PHE A 214 -0.49 -9.23 -19.58
C PHE A 214 -1.38 -8.24 -20.35
N SER A 215 -1.40 -8.34 -21.68
CA SER A 215 -2.28 -7.56 -22.56
C SER A 215 -3.75 -7.78 -22.23
N ASP A 216 -4.19 -9.04 -22.11
CA ASP A 216 -5.57 -9.39 -21.75
C ASP A 216 -5.95 -8.82 -20.38
N ARG A 217 -5.08 -8.96 -19.37
CA ARG A 217 -5.31 -8.39 -18.04
C ARG A 217 -5.48 -6.88 -18.07
N LYS A 218 -4.58 -6.17 -18.77
CA LYS A 218 -4.61 -4.72 -18.93
C LYS A 218 -5.88 -4.27 -19.65
N ASN A 219 -6.27 -4.97 -20.71
CA ASN A 219 -7.48 -4.68 -21.48
C ASN A 219 -8.74 -4.90 -20.66
N LEU A 220 -8.87 -6.03 -19.96
CA LEU A 220 -10.00 -6.31 -19.07
C LEU A 220 -10.12 -5.26 -17.96
N LEU A 221 -9.01 -4.86 -17.34
CA LEU A 221 -9.00 -3.82 -16.32
C LEU A 221 -9.48 -2.47 -16.89
N ASN A 222 -9.04 -2.10 -18.08
CA ASN A 222 -9.49 -0.88 -18.76
C ASN A 222 -10.98 -0.94 -19.11
N ILE A 223 -11.49 -2.07 -19.61
CA ILE A 223 -12.92 -2.26 -19.92
C ILE A 223 -13.75 -2.10 -18.66
N VAL A 224 -13.44 -2.86 -17.60
CA VAL A 224 -14.19 -2.79 -16.33
C VAL A 224 -14.17 -1.38 -15.77
N THR A 225 -12.99 -0.76 -15.66
CA THR A 225 -12.85 0.60 -15.11
C THR A 225 -13.58 1.64 -15.95
N SER A 226 -13.61 1.52 -17.28
CA SER A 226 -14.36 2.44 -18.13
C SER A 226 -15.89 2.35 -17.94
N HIS A 227 -16.40 1.21 -17.49
CA HIS A 227 -17.83 1.01 -17.25
C HIS A 227 -18.27 1.45 -15.85
N VAL A 228 -17.46 1.15 -14.83
CA VAL A 228 -17.80 1.42 -13.43
C VAL A 228 -17.33 2.79 -12.94
N SER A 229 -16.74 3.61 -13.80
CA SER A 229 -16.16 4.91 -13.44
C SER A 229 -17.19 5.86 -12.85
N LEU A 230 -16.88 6.43 -11.69
CA LEU A 230 -17.68 7.46 -11.03
C LEU A 230 -16.86 8.74 -10.90
N HIS A 231 -17.27 9.82 -11.56
CA HIS A 231 -16.59 11.11 -11.44
C HIS A 231 -16.62 11.65 -10.02
N VAL A 232 -15.47 12.10 -9.53
CA VAL A 232 -15.35 12.65 -8.19
C VAL A 232 -15.92 14.06 -8.15
N VAL A 233 -16.98 14.26 -7.36
CA VAL A 233 -17.59 15.57 -7.10
C VAL A 233 -16.92 16.20 -5.86
N GLU A 234 -16.66 17.51 -5.87
CA GLU A 234 -16.26 18.20 -4.64
C GLU A 234 -17.33 18.06 -3.56
N PRO A 235 -16.95 17.85 -2.28
CA PRO A 235 -15.60 18.01 -1.71
C PRO A 235 -14.76 16.71 -1.61
N LEU A 236 -15.13 15.61 -2.30
CA LEU A 236 -14.49 14.29 -2.11
C LEU A 236 -12.97 14.27 -2.39
N ASN A 237 -12.47 15.14 -3.29
CA ASN A 237 -11.06 15.22 -3.68
C ASN A 237 -10.14 15.75 -2.57
N GLU A 238 -10.62 16.65 -1.71
CA GLU A 238 -9.77 17.37 -0.75
C GLU A 238 -9.71 16.70 0.63
N MET A 239 -10.70 15.85 0.96
CA MET A 239 -10.97 15.42 2.33
C MET A 239 -10.66 13.94 2.61
N LEU A 240 -9.56 13.40 2.08
CA LEU A 240 -9.17 12.01 2.32
C LEU A 240 -8.73 11.74 3.76
N PHE A 241 -8.16 12.74 4.43
CA PHE A 241 -7.68 12.63 5.80
C PHE A 241 -8.36 13.66 6.70
N PRO A 242 -8.78 13.26 7.92
CA PRO A 242 -9.15 14.21 8.95
C PRO A 242 -7.98 15.18 9.19
N THR A 243 -8.22 16.47 8.99
CA THR A 243 -7.30 17.54 9.37
C THR A 243 -7.95 18.31 10.52
N LEU A 244 -7.14 19.02 11.32
CA LEU A 244 -7.64 19.88 12.40
C LEU A 244 -8.64 20.96 11.93
N LYS A 245 -8.79 21.17 10.62
CA LYS A 245 -9.69 22.15 10.02
C LYS A 245 -11.08 21.60 9.72
N TYR A 246 -11.26 20.29 9.63
CA TYR A 246 -12.53 19.71 9.18
C TYR A 246 -13.49 19.49 10.35
N ASP A 247 -14.75 19.87 10.13
CA ASP A 247 -15.85 19.52 11.02
C ASP A 247 -16.17 18.01 10.89
N GLU A 248 -16.51 17.38 12.01
CA GLU A 248 -16.93 15.98 12.08
C GLU A 248 -18.12 15.72 11.14
N ALA A 249 -19.01 16.70 10.99
CA ALA A 249 -20.14 16.66 10.07
C ALA A 249 -19.71 16.45 8.61
N MET A 250 -18.64 17.11 8.16
CA MET A 250 -18.15 17.00 6.78
C MET A 250 -17.53 15.62 6.50
N LEU A 251 -16.85 15.01 7.48
CA LEU A 251 -16.30 13.67 7.35
C LEU A 251 -17.39 12.61 7.28
N VAL A 252 -18.45 12.76 8.08
CA VAL A 252 -19.64 11.89 8.04
C VAL A 252 -20.40 12.04 6.72
N GLU A 253 -20.55 13.26 6.22
CA GLU A 253 -21.17 13.53 4.92
C GLU A 253 -20.38 12.88 3.77
N ARG A 254 -19.05 13.12 3.71
CA ARG A 254 -18.17 12.48 2.73
C ARG A 254 -18.31 10.97 2.74
N ARG A 255 -18.28 10.35 3.92
CA ARG A 255 -18.43 8.90 4.05
C ARG A 255 -19.79 8.43 3.55
N THR A 256 -20.86 9.15 3.87
CA THR A 256 -22.22 8.83 3.41
C THR A 256 -22.30 8.86 1.89
N ILE A 257 -21.68 9.86 1.26
CA ILE A 257 -21.58 9.95 -0.21
C ILE A 257 -20.84 8.73 -0.78
N LEU A 258 -19.69 8.35 -0.21
CA LEU A 258 -18.94 7.18 -0.69
C LEU A 258 -19.72 5.87 -0.55
N LEU A 259 -20.45 5.68 0.55
CA LEU A 259 -21.34 4.52 0.72
C LEU A 259 -22.45 4.49 -0.34
N LYS A 260 -23.06 5.64 -0.63
CA LYS A 260 -24.08 5.74 -1.69
C LYS A 260 -23.47 5.49 -3.08
N MET A 261 -22.29 6.03 -3.38
CA MET A 261 -21.58 5.79 -4.63
C MET A 261 -21.22 4.30 -4.81
N HIS A 262 -20.79 3.64 -3.73
CA HIS A 262 -20.46 2.21 -3.75
C HIS A 262 -21.71 1.34 -3.97
N LYS A 263 -22.80 1.64 -3.24
CA LYS A 263 -24.06 0.88 -3.32
C LYS A 263 -24.84 1.12 -4.63
N PHE A 264 -24.86 2.37 -5.12
CA PHE A 264 -25.78 2.80 -6.20
C PHE A 264 -25.09 3.26 -7.49
N GLY A 265 -23.76 3.30 -7.54
CA GLY A 265 -23.02 3.77 -8.71
C GLY A 265 -23.36 5.22 -9.08
N GLY A 266 -23.46 5.52 -10.38
CA GLY A 266 -23.74 6.86 -10.89
C GLY A 266 -25.09 7.46 -10.46
N ASN A 267 -26.05 6.63 -10.02
CA ASN A 267 -27.40 7.06 -9.63
C ASN A 267 -27.51 7.47 -8.16
N TRP A 268 -26.40 7.55 -7.43
CA TRP A 268 -26.36 7.73 -5.97
C TRP A 268 -27.01 9.02 -5.43
N LYS A 269 -27.08 10.10 -6.21
CA LYS A 269 -27.48 11.44 -5.71
C LYS A 269 -28.89 11.49 -5.11
N ASN A 270 -29.81 10.70 -5.66
CA ASN A 270 -31.23 10.72 -5.26
C ASN A 270 -31.63 9.52 -4.40
N MET A 271 -30.69 8.64 -4.06
CA MET A 271 -30.97 7.39 -3.33
C MET A 271 -30.68 7.55 -1.84
N ASN A 272 -31.44 6.85 -1.01
CA ASN A 272 -31.18 6.73 0.43
C ASN A 272 -30.55 5.37 0.77
N LEU A 273 -29.64 5.33 1.74
CA LEU A 273 -28.97 4.09 2.13
C LEU A 273 -29.94 3.07 2.76
N GLU A 274 -31.09 3.53 3.27
CA GLU A 274 -32.16 2.71 3.83
C GLU A 274 -33.11 2.12 2.77
N GLU A 275 -33.02 2.55 1.50
CA GLU A 275 -33.85 1.98 0.44
C GLU A 275 -33.43 0.52 0.15
N ASP A 276 -34.42 -0.38 0.23
CA ASP A 276 -34.30 -1.82 0.10
C ASP A 276 -33.65 -2.25 -1.22
N ASP A 277 -32.97 -3.40 -1.18
CA ASP A 277 -32.12 -4.02 -2.22
C ASP A 277 -32.88 -4.47 -3.50
N GLN A 278 -33.96 -3.79 -3.88
CA GLN A 278 -34.72 -4.06 -5.12
C GLN A 278 -33.98 -3.64 -6.40
N LEU A 279 -32.80 -3.04 -6.30
CA LEU A 279 -31.97 -2.79 -7.48
C LEU A 279 -31.35 -4.10 -7.96
N CYS A 280 -31.93 -4.66 -9.02
CA CYS A 280 -31.40 -5.81 -9.78
C CYS A 280 -30.07 -5.51 -10.51
N TYR A 281 -29.50 -4.31 -10.33
CA TYR A 281 -28.31 -3.84 -11.02
C TYR A 281 -27.18 -3.64 -10.01
N ASN A 282 -26.10 -4.42 -10.16
CA ASN A 282 -24.87 -4.19 -9.39
C ASN A 282 -24.00 -3.15 -10.11
N PRO A 283 -23.83 -1.93 -9.58
CA PRO A 283 -23.09 -0.87 -10.26
C PRO A 283 -21.59 -1.12 -10.38
N MET A 284 -21.07 -2.16 -9.71
CA MET A 284 -19.65 -2.51 -9.71
C MET A 284 -19.29 -3.54 -10.78
N GLN A 285 -20.23 -3.91 -11.65
CA GLN A 285 -20.10 -5.05 -12.54
C GLN A 285 -20.53 -4.71 -13.97
N VAL A 286 -19.87 -5.36 -14.94
CA VAL A 286 -20.14 -5.22 -16.38
C VAL A 286 -20.30 -6.58 -17.04
N LYS A 287 -21.23 -6.70 -18.00
CA LYS A 287 -21.35 -7.86 -18.90
C LYS A 287 -20.34 -7.70 -20.02
N ILE A 288 -19.22 -8.41 -19.95
CA ILE A 288 -18.10 -8.24 -20.89
C ILE A 288 -18.33 -9.03 -22.20
N ASN A 289 -19.07 -10.13 -22.18
CA ASN A 289 -19.22 -11.02 -23.35
C ASN A 289 -19.72 -10.26 -24.61
N GLU A 290 -20.61 -9.27 -24.44
CA GLU A 290 -21.07 -8.42 -25.55
C GLU A 290 -20.00 -7.42 -26.05
N MET A 291 -19.04 -7.03 -25.20
CA MET A 291 -17.99 -6.06 -25.56
C MET A 291 -16.79 -6.72 -26.23
N LEU A 292 -16.41 -7.94 -25.81
CA LEU A 292 -15.23 -8.62 -26.34
C LEU A 292 -15.45 -9.24 -27.72
N GLU A 293 -16.68 -9.66 -28.06
CA GLU A 293 -17.00 -10.08 -29.44
C GLU A 293 -16.79 -8.94 -30.46
N ASN A 294 -16.77 -7.68 -30.00
CA ASN A 294 -16.53 -6.49 -30.83
C ASN A 294 -15.08 -6.00 -30.82
N LEU A 295 -14.21 -6.50 -29.92
CA LEU A 295 -12.79 -6.18 -29.92
C LEU A 295 -12.04 -7.24 -30.74
N GLY A 296 -11.89 -7.00 -32.05
CA GLY A 296 -10.99 -7.80 -32.87
C GLY A 296 -9.58 -7.83 -32.28
N ASP A 297 -8.83 -8.91 -32.53
CA ASP A 297 -7.45 -9.13 -32.05
C ASP A 297 -6.41 -8.09 -32.57
N ASP A 298 -6.84 -7.00 -33.20
CA ASP A 298 -5.99 -5.93 -33.77
C ASP A 298 -5.89 -4.72 -32.82
N TYR A 299 -5.02 -4.80 -31.81
CA TYR A 299 -4.38 -3.60 -31.26
C TYR A 299 -2.86 -3.77 -31.35
N PHE A 300 -2.28 -2.97 -32.25
CA PHE A 300 -0.85 -2.88 -32.50
C PHE A 300 -0.07 -2.55 -31.23
N PHE A 301 1.00 -3.30 -31.01
CA PHE A 301 2.02 -3.10 -30.00
C PHE A 301 2.59 -1.67 -30.05
N ASP A 302 2.71 -1.00 -28.90
CA ASP A 302 3.81 -0.04 -28.73
C ASP A 302 5.09 -0.88 -28.67
N GLU A 303 5.98 -0.78 -29.66
CA GLU A 303 7.24 -1.55 -29.78
C GLU A 303 8.16 -1.46 -28.55
N GLU A 304 7.92 -0.54 -27.61
CA GLU A 304 8.65 -0.48 -26.34
C GLU A 304 8.17 -1.52 -25.28
N GLU A 305 7.12 -2.30 -25.53
CA GLU A 305 6.64 -3.37 -24.63
C GLU A 305 7.31 -4.75 -24.86
N LEU A 306 8.22 -4.89 -25.83
CA LEU A 306 8.78 -6.20 -26.26
C LEU A 306 9.98 -6.73 -25.46
N ILE A 307 10.25 -6.24 -24.25
CA ILE A 307 11.20 -6.93 -23.36
C ILE A 307 10.42 -7.91 -22.47
N GLU A 308 9.79 -8.89 -23.12
CA GLU A 308 9.53 -10.18 -22.51
C GLU A 308 10.93 -10.77 -22.25
N VAL A 309 11.53 -10.49 -21.08
CA VAL A 309 12.70 -11.24 -20.62
C VAL A 309 12.17 -12.65 -20.34
N THR A 310 12.10 -13.47 -21.38
CA THR A 310 12.16 -14.92 -21.22
C THR A 310 13.31 -15.19 -20.25
N PRO A 311 13.11 -15.95 -19.16
CA PRO A 311 14.23 -16.39 -18.36
C PRO A 311 15.10 -17.25 -19.29
N THR A 312 16.18 -16.67 -19.81
CA THR A 312 17.28 -17.43 -20.37
C THR A 312 17.94 -18.14 -19.19
N GLU A 313 17.29 -19.19 -18.69
CA GLU A 313 18.02 -20.33 -18.20
C GLU A 313 18.67 -20.96 -19.42
N ASN A 314 19.96 -20.70 -19.55
CA ASN A 314 20.86 -21.39 -20.46
C ASN A 314 20.73 -22.91 -20.26
N THR A 315 19.86 -23.55 -21.02
CA THR A 315 20.01 -24.95 -21.36
C THR A 315 20.30 -25.05 -22.84
N ASN A 316 21.58 -24.87 -23.16
CA ASN A 316 22.16 -25.42 -24.36
C ASN A 316 21.99 -26.95 -24.29
N VAL A 317 20.91 -27.47 -24.87
CA VAL A 317 20.85 -28.87 -25.29
C VAL A 317 20.53 -28.87 -26.78
N LEU A 318 21.60 -28.75 -27.55
CA LEU A 318 21.68 -29.18 -28.93
C LEU A 318 21.38 -30.68 -28.95
N GLY A 319 20.13 -31.05 -29.20
CA GLY A 319 19.66 -32.44 -29.17
C GLY A 319 18.60 -32.64 -30.25
N GLU A 320 18.95 -33.49 -31.20
CA GLU A 320 18.28 -33.75 -32.47
C GLU A 320 16.77 -33.99 -32.38
N SER A 321 16.10 -33.46 -33.40
CA SER A 321 14.70 -33.68 -33.77
C SER A 321 14.34 -35.17 -33.86
N SER A 322 13.61 -35.67 -32.85
CA SER A 322 12.81 -36.88 -32.96
C SER A 322 11.34 -36.52 -32.85
N SER A 323 10.60 -36.74 -33.95
CA SER A 323 9.17 -36.48 -34.07
C SER A 323 8.35 -37.34 -33.11
N SER A 324 8.05 -36.83 -31.92
CA SER A 324 6.96 -37.34 -31.10
C SER A 324 5.77 -36.38 -31.23
N LYS A 325 4.66 -36.90 -31.76
CA LYS A 325 3.37 -36.22 -31.93
C LYS A 325 2.67 -36.01 -30.58
N ASN A 326 3.35 -35.42 -29.62
CA ASN A 326 2.69 -34.79 -28.49
C ASN A 326 2.46 -33.35 -28.91
N THR A 327 1.27 -33.07 -29.44
CA THR A 327 0.84 -31.71 -29.77
C THR A 327 0.72 -30.93 -28.47
N THR A 328 1.85 -30.42 -27.96
CA THR A 328 1.83 -29.39 -26.93
C THR A 328 1.17 -28.17 -27.58
N PRO A 329 0.08 -27.64 -27.02
CA PRO A 329 -0.58 -26.48 -27.60
C PRO A 329 0.40 -25.31 -27.70
N SER A 330 0.29 -24.54 -28.77
CA SER A 330 1.12 -23.35 -28.96
C SER A 330 0.88 -22.34 -27.84
N GLN A 331 1.86 -21.48 -27.52
CA GLN A 331 1.68 -20.43 -26.50
C GLN A 331 0.47 -19.52 -26.82
N SER A 332 0.20 -19.28 -28.10
CA SER A 332 -1.00 -18.58 -28.56
C SER A 332 -2.30 -19.34 -28.26
N GLU A 333 -2.33 -20.65 -28.48
CA GLU A 333 -3.50 -21.49 -28.16
C GLU A 333 -3.78 -21.47 -26.66
N ILE A 334 -2.75 -21.62 -25.81
CA ILE A 334 -2.90 -21.55 -24.35
C ILE A 334 -3.45 -20.18 -23.92
N ARG A 335 -2.93 -19.08 -24.48
CA ARG A 335 -3.42 -17.72 -24.20
C ARG A 335 -4.90 -17.56 -24.54
N VAL A 336 -5.31 -18.00 -25.74
CA VAL A 336 -6.72 -17.93 -26.18
C VAL A 336 -7.61 -18.82 -25.32
N SER A 337 -7.19 -20.05 -25.02
CA SER A 337 -7.95 -20.98 -24.15
C SER A 337 -8.11 -20.43 -22.74
N ASN A 338 -7.05 -19.86 -22.15
CA ASN A 338 -7.10 -19.26 -20.82
C ASN A 338 -8.06 -18.06 -20.79
N ARG A 339 -8.00 -17.20 -21.81
CA ARG A 339 -8.91 -16.06 -21.98
C ARG A 339 -10.37 -16.53 -22.08
N GLN A 340 -10.65 -17.50 -22.94
CA GLN A 340 -12.00 -18.03 -23.13
C GLN A 340 -12.54 -18.70 -21.86
N SER A 341 -11.71 -19.47 -21.16
CA SER A 341 -12.08 -20.10 -19.88
C SER A 341 -12.39 -19.05 -18.80
N PHE A 342 -11.57 -18.01 -18.66
CA PHE A 342 -11.81 -16.92 -17.71
C PHE A 342 -13.10 -16.16 -18.02
N LEU A 343 -13.40 -15.90 -19.30
CA LEU A 343 -14.62 -15.19 -19.68
C LEU A 343 -15.88 -16.05 -19.50
N SER A 344 -15.72 -17.37 -19.51
CA SER A 344 -16.83 -18.32 -19.32
C SER A 344 -17.16 -18.57 -17.86
N SER A 345 -16.34 -18.14 -16.90
CA SER A 345 -16.56 -18.40 -15.47
C SER A 345 -17.56 -17.46 -14.81
N GLY A 346 -17.91 -16.34 -15.45
CA GLY A 346 -18.91 -15.39 -14.95
C GLY A 346 -19.69 -14.69 -16.05
N ASP A 347 -20.92 -14.29 -15.71
CA ASP A 347 -21.78 -13.47 -16.57
C ASP A 347 -21.40 -11.99 -16.45
N THR A 348 -20.88 -11.60 -15.30
CA THR A 348 -20.51 -10.23 -14.97
C THR A 348 -19.11 -10.16 -14.38
N PHE A 349 -18.46 -9.01 -14.51
CA PHE A 349 -17.07 -8.82 -14.10
C PHE A 349 -16.92 -7.51 -13.34
N GLY A 350 -16.19 -7.54 -12.21
CA GLY A 350 -15.93 -6.36 -11.39
C GLY A 350 -14.49 -6.30 -10.89
N LEU A 351 -14.13 -5.20 -10.25
CA LEU A 351 -12.82 -5.05 -9.60
C LEU A 351 -12.79 -5.81 -8.28
N GLY A 352 -11.69 -6.54 -8.02
CA GLY A 352 -11.44 -7.24 -6.77
C GLY A 352 -10.08 -6.88 -6.19
N LEU A 353 -10.03 -6.61 -4.90
CA LEU A 353 -8.81 -6.43 -4.13
C LEU A 353 -8.61 -7.62 -3.19
N THR A 354 -7.46 -8.26 -3.27
CA THR A 354 -7.08 -9.38 -2.39
C THR A 354 -5.78 -9.05 -1.70
N ALA A 355 -5.70 -9.23 -0.38
CA ALA A 355 -4.46 -9.16 0.36
C ALA A 355 -4.10 -10.54 0.92
N SER A 356 -2.99 -11.10 0.48
CA SER A 356 -2.55 -12.45 0.83
C SER A 356 -1.12 -12.46 1.36
N TYR A 357 -0.76 -13.55 2.01
CA TYR A 357 0.63 -13.86 2.32
C TYR A 357 1.25 -14.68 1.20
N SER A 358 2.50 -14.36 0.85
CA SER A 358 3.33 -15.17 -0.04
C SER A 358 4.74 -15.21 0.50
N GLU A 359 5.34 -16.41 0.51
CA GLU A 359 6.77 -16.53 0.82
C GLU A 359 7.57 -15.83 -0.29
N MET A 360 8.35 -14.83 0.10
CA MET A 360 9.13 -14.02 -0.83
C MET A 360 10.62 -14.15 -0.53
N SER A 361 11.40 -14.20 -1.60
CA SER A 361 12.84 -13.95 -1.51
C SER A 361 13.09 -12.45 -1.34
N TYR A 362 14.00 -12.11 -0.43
CA TYR A 362 14.43 -10.74 -0.20
C TYR A 362 15.91 -10.61 -0.58
N TYR A 363 16.28 -9.45 -1.11
CA TYR A 363 17.66 -9.03 -1.27
C TYR A 363 17.87 -7.74 -0.48
N LYS A 364 18.70 -7.78 0.57
CA LYS A 364 19.00 -6.63 1.45
C LYS A 364 17.73 -5.90 1.95
N GLY A 365 16.74 -6.67 2.39
CA GLY A 365 15.44 -6.17 2.86
C GLY A 365 14.44 -5.77 1.79
N TRP A 366 14.77 -5.87 0.49
CA TRP A 366 13.85 -5.57 -0.62
C TRP A 366 13.26 -6.87 -1.20
N PRO A 367 11.93 -7.02 -1.31
CA PRO A 367 11.34 -8.24 -1.85
C PRO A 367 11.54 -8.33 -3.37
N TYR A 368 11.66 -9.56 -3.88
CA TYR A 368 11.60 -9.82 -5.32
C TYR A 368 10.17 -9.65 -5.82
N MET A 369 9.98 -8.88 -6.89
CA MET A 369 8.66 -8.43 -7.34
C MET A 369 8.40 -8.83 -8.79
N HIS A 370 7.18 -9.25 -9.09
CA HIS A 370 6.76 -9.53 -10.46
C HIS A 370 6.48 -8.24 -11.22
N PHE A 371 7.11 -8.06 -12.38
CA PHE A 371 7.02 -6.83 -13.17
C PHE A 371 5.67 -6.63 -13.87
N HIS A 372 4.96 -7.72 -14.21
CA HIS A 372 3.77 -7.69 -15.07
C HIS A 372 2.47 -8.04 -14.32
N HIS A 373 2.51 -8.05 -12.99
CA HIS A 373 1.34 -8.39 -12.16
C HIS A 373 0.91 -7.15 -11.36
N PHE A 374 -0.39 -6.91 -11.26
CA PHE A 374 -1.00 -5.80 -10.51
C PHE A 374 -0.89 -6.06 -9.00
N LEU A 375 0.35 -6.07 -8.50
CA LEU A 375 0.73 -6.37 -7.14
C LEU A 375 1.48 -5.21 -6.50
N LEU A 376 1.14 -4.94 -5.25
CA LEU A 376 1.95 -4.15 -4.34
C LEU A 376 2.49 -5.08 -3.26
N TYR A 377 3.74 -4.87 -2.88
CA TYR A 377 4.46 -5.69 -1.92
C TYR A 377 4.71 -4.92 -0.64
N LYS A 378 4.39 -5.50 0.50
CA LYS A 378 4.57 -4.86 1.80
C LYS A 378 6.04 -4.86 2.17
N LEU A 379 6.59 -3.69 2.45
CA LEU A 379 7.95 -3.55 2.95
C LEU A 379 7.96 -3.80 4.47
N PRO A 380 8.76 -4.74 5.00
CA PRO A 380 8.84 -4.96 6.43
C PRO A 380 9.50 -3.76 7.11
N VAL A 381 8.71 -2.95 7.81
CA VAL A 381 9.22 -1.82 8.61
C VAL A 381 9.34 -2.27 10.06
N LYS A 382 10.58 -2.48 10.53
CA LYS A 382 10.83 -2.66 11.96
C LYS A 382 10.57 -1.35 12.70
N LYS A 383 9.83 -1.39 13.80
CA LYS A 383 9.78 -0.26 14.73
C LYS A 383 11.15 -0.13 15.39
N ALA A 384 11.63 1.11 15.55
CA ALA A 384 12.82 1.36 16.34
C ALA A 384 12.58 0.82 17.77
N VAL A 385 13.38 -0.17 18.16
CA VAL A 385 13.53 -0.64 19.53
C VAL A 385 14.78 0.02 20.10
N ASP A 386 14.95 0.09 21.42
CA ASP A 386 16.12 0.73 22.05
C ASP A 386 17.48 0.27 21.49
N GLN A 387 17.57 -0.98 21.00
CA GLN A 387 18.77 -1.55 20.38
C GLN A 387 18.95 -1.22 18.89
N GLU A 388 17.91 -0.74 18.21
CA GLU A 388 17.84 -0.40 16.78
C GLU A 388 17.39 1.06 16.56
N ALA A 389 17.99 2.02 17.28
CA ALA A 389 17.53 3.41 17.35
C ALA A 389 17.40 4.12 15.99
N TYR A 390 18.24 3.78 15.00
CA TYR A 390 18.22 4.41 13.67
C TYR A 390 17.27 3.73 12.68
N ALA A 391 16.62 2.62 13.05
CA ALA A 391 15.73 1.90 12.16
C ALA A 391 14.50 2.73 11.77
N GLY A 392 14.00 2.48 10.56
CA GLY A 392 12.74 3.04 10.06
C GLY A 392 12.91 3.88 8.80
N LEU A 393 11.90 4.73 8.55
CA LEU A 393 11.82 5.56 7.34
C LEU A 393 12.51 6.91 7.53
N TRP A 394 13.39 7.25 6.61
CA TRP A 394 14.14 8.49 6.59
C TRP A 394 13.96 9.22 5.27
N GLY A 395 13.80 10.53 5.34
CA GLY A 395 13.81 11.42 4.18
C GLY A 395 15.14 12.16 4.11
N GLY A 396 15.71 12.28 2.92
CA GLY A 396 17.05 12.84 2.74
C GLY A 396 17.21 13.73 1.53
N THR A 397 18.19 14.64 1.58
CA THR A 397 18.62 15.43 0.42
C THR A 397 20.14 15.43 0.31
N ILE A 398 20.65 15.54 -0.92
CA ILE A 398 22.08 15.69 -1.15
C ILE A 398 22.51 17.14 -0.85
N GLY A 399 23.48 17.29 0.04
CA GLY A 399 24.14 18.52 0.47
C GLY A 399 24.12 18.68 1.99
N CYS A 400 24.72 19.77 2.48
CA CYS A 400 24.88 19.99 3.91
C CYS A 400 23.53 20.19 4.63
N PRO A 401 23.47 19.92 5.96
CA PRO A 401 22.29 20.14 6.77
C PRO A 401 21.73 21.57 6.68
N ALA A 402 20.41 21.70 6.83
CA ALA A 402 19.72 22.98 6.79
C ALA A 402 20.31 23.97 7.82
N GLY A 403 20.41 25.25 7.42
CA GLY A 403 21.04 26.33 8.21
C GLY A 403 22.52 26.60 7.90
N LYS A 404 23.21 25.71 7.16
CA LYS A 404 24.67 25.80 6.97
C LYS A 404 25.17 25.81 5.52
N CYS A 405 24.29 25.61 4.52
CA CYS A 405 24.63 25.89 3.12
C CYS A 405 24.51 27.39 2.81
N PRO A 406 25.34 27.96 1.90
CA PRO A 406 25.07 29.30 1.36
C PRO A 406 23.63 29.33 0.84
N LYS A 407 22.90 30.41 1.16
CA LYS A 407 21.49 30.63 0.80
C LYS A 407 21.29 30.67 -0.71
N GLY A 408 21.34 29.52 -1.37
CA GLY A 408 20.85 29.29 -2.71
C GLY A 408 19.56 28.49 -2.62
N LYS A 409 18.45 29.03 -3.15
CA LYS A 409 17.19 28.29 -3.35
C LYS A 409 17.34 27.25 -4.47
N THR A 410 18.34 26.38 -4.38
CA THR A 410 18.45 25.26 -5.32
C THR A 410 17.65 24.10 -4.74
N GLU A 411 16.48 23.84 -5.32
CA GLU A 411 15.70 22.64 -5.00
C GLU A 411 16.58 21.39 -5.17
N LYS A 412 16.56 20.51 -4.17
CA LYS A 412 17.34 19.27 -4.12
C LYS A 412 16.41 18.07 -4.24
N SER A 413 16.87 16.99 -4.85
CA SER A 413 16.06 15.78 -4.93
C SER A 413 15.84 15.15 -3.56
N LEU A 414 14.57 14.86 -3.25
CA LEU A 414 14.18 14.10 -2.08
C LEU A 414 14.51 12.63 -2.29
N TYR A 415 15.17 12.01 -1.31
CA TYR A 415 15.35 10.57 -1.23
C TYR A 415 14.52 10.05 -0.07
N LEU A 416 13.86 8.90 -0.26
CA LEU A 416 13.39 8.11 0.86
C LEU A 416 14.31 6.91 1.02
N LEU A 417 14.82 6.74 2.24
CA LEU A 417 15.64 5.62 2.64
C LEU A 417 14.93 4.84 3.74
N MET A 418 14.96 3.51 3.61
CA MET A 418 14.64 2.60 4.70
C MET A 418 15.94 2.19 5.38
N LEU A 419 16.07 2.50 6.67
CA LEU A 419 17.22 2.12 7.47
C LEU A 419 16.92 0.84 8.24
N THR A 420 17.73 -0.19 8.03
CA THR A 420 17.58 -1.51 8.65
C THR A 420 18.90 -2.02 9.22
N TYR A 421 18.80 -2.78 10.31
CA TYR A 421 19.93 -3.49 10.91
C TYR A 421 19.98 -4.92 10.38
N GLU A 422 21.16 -5.37 10.01
CA GLU A 422 21.49 -6.76 9.71
C GLU A 422 22.68 -7.19 10.56
N GLU A 423 22.71 -8.46 10.99
CA GLU A 423 23.88 -9.06 11.64
C GLU A 423 24.79 -9.64 10.56
N SER A 424 26.08 -9.28 10.59
CA SER A 424 27.08 -9.87 9.72
C SER A 424 27.37 -11.31 10.15
N GLU A 425 27.31 -12.26 9.20
CA GLU A 425 27.62 -13.67 9.45
C GLU A 425 29.04 -13.88 10.00
N GLU A 426 29.98 -13.00 9.62
CA GLU A 426 31.40 -13.24 9.87
C GLU A 426 31.88 -12.80 11.26
N HIS A 427 31.31 -11.75 11.86
CA HIS A 427 31.94 -11.08 13.03
C HIS A 427 30.96 -10.75 14.17
N SER A 428 29.69 -11.17 14.09
CA SER A 428 28.63 -10.74 15.03
C SER A 428 28.49 -9.22 15.15
N GLU A 429 29.05 -8.47 14.18
CA GLU A 429 28.92 -7.01 14.08
C GLU A 429 27.60 -6.69 13.39
N ARG A 430 26.86 -5.73 13.95
CA ARG A 430 25.66 -5.20 13.32
C ARG A 430 26.05 -4.14 12.29
N VAL A 431 25.42 -4.24 11.14
CA VAL A 431 25.52 -3.23 10.08
C VAL A 431 24.21 -2.49 9.95
N LEU A 432 24.29 -1.19 9.74
CA LEU A 432 23.16 -0.34 9.40
C LEU A 432 23.18 -0.10 7.89
N ILE A 433 22.08 -0.45 7.23
CA ILE A 433 21.92 -0.36 5.77
C ILE A 433 20.89 0.72 5.45
N GLY A 434 21.27 1.69 4.62
CA GLY A 434 20.36 2.73 4.11
C GLY A 434 19.84 2.39 2.71
N THR A 435 18.72 1.68 2.61
CA THR A 435 18.17 1.20 1.34
C THR A 435 17.27 2.25 0.69
N LYS A 436 17.54 2.59 -0.58
CA LYS A 436 16.75 3.55 -1.36
C LYS A 436 15.41 2.97 -1.78
N ILE A 437 14.34 3.68 -1.45
CA ILE A 437 12.97 3.30 -1.84
C ILE A 437 12.31 4.33 -2.77
N LEU A 438 12.83 5.56 -2.81
CA LEU A 438 12.36 6.64 -3.69
C LEU A 438 13.49 7.65 -3.98
N GLU A 439 13.57 8.15 -5.22
CA GLU A 439 14.51 9.18 -5.69
C GLU A 439 13.79 10.28 -6.47
N GLY A 440 13.79 11.49 -5.92
CA GLY A 440 13.10 12.68 -6.42
C GLY A 440 13.79 13.41 -7.58
N LYS A 441 14.46 12.68 -8.47
CA LYS A 441 15.04 13.24 -9.70
C LYS A 441 14.08 13.07 -10.88
N ARG A 442 14.41 13.76 -11.98
CA ARG A 442 13.77 13.50 -13.28
C ARG A 442 14.24 12.19 -13.92
N TYR A 443 15.47 11.77 -13.61
CA TYR A 443 16.10 10.55 -14.08
C TYR A 443 16.73 9.79 -12.93
N VAL A 444 16.67 8.47 -13.00
CA VAL A 444 17.16 7.56 -11.97
C VAL A 444 18.68 7.45 -12.04
N ARG A 445 19.35 7.55 -10.89
CA ARG A 445 20.79 7.26 -10.81
C ARG A 445 21.06 5.83 -10.31
N HIS A 446 20.18 5.31 -9.46
CA HIS A 446 20.30 3.98 -8.84
C HIS A 446 18.93 3.29 -8.86
N PRO A 447 18.82 1.98 -9.07
CA PRO A 447 17.52 1.31 -9.04
C PRO A 447 16.89 1.31 -7.63
N ASN A 448 15.59 1.04 -7.54
CA ASN A 448 14.93 0.85 -6.24
C ASN A 448 15.47 -0.39 -5.52
N GLY A 449 15.55 -0.33 -4.19
CA GLY A 449 16.08 -1.43 -3.36
C GLY A 449 17.60 -1.47 -3.22
N THR A 450 18.35 -0.53 -3.82
CA THR A 450 19.80 -0.46 -3.61
C THR A 450 20.17 0.16 -2.27
N ALA A 451 21.11 -0.44 -1.55
CA ALA A 451 21.76 0.17 -0.39
C ALA A 451 22.57 1.40 -0.82
N MET A 452 22.17 2.61 -0.45
CA MET A 452 22.94 3.84 -0.69
C MET A 452 24.22 3.87 0.13
N PHE A 453 24.17 3.33 1.35
CA PHE A 453 25.32 3.12 2.22
C PHE A 453 25.09 1.94 3.16
N VAL A 454 26.20 1.39 3.65
CA VAL A 454 26.29 0.36 4.68
C VAL A 454 27.35 0.81 5.67
N VAL A 455 27.03 0.89 6.96
CA VAL A 455 27.98 1.29 8.01
C VAL A 455 28.01 0.30 9.16
N LYS A 456 29.18 0.16 9.78
CA LYS A 456 29.36 -0.65 10.99
C LYS A 456 28.93 0.18 12.20
N ILE A 457 27.85 -0.23 12.87
CA ILE A 457 27.24 0.59 13.94
C ILE A 457 27.83 0.30 15.32
N ASP A 458 28.45 -0.87 15.51
CA ASP A 458 29.02 -1.27 16.80
C ASP A 458 30.45 -0.71 17.01
N THR A 459 31.06 -0.14 15.98
CA THR A 459 32.40 0.48 16.06
C THR A 459 32.34 1.96 15.71
N PRO A 460 32.35 2.86 16.71
CA PRO A 460 32.49 4.28 16.47
C PRO A 460 33.79 4.58 15.71
N SER A 461 33.70 5.47 14.73
CA SER A 461 34.84 6.02 13.99
C SER A 461 35.31 7.32 14.63
N LEU A 462 36.57 7.68 14.38
CA LEU A 462 37.17 8.98 14.72
C LEU A 462 37.26 9.89 13.49
N ASP A 463 36.52 9.59 12.43
CA ASP A 463 36.53 10.41 11.22
C ASP A 463 36.02 11.83 11.54
N PRO A 464 36.75 12.89 11.14
CA PRO A 464 36.25 14.25 11.29
C PRO A 464 35.15 14.55 10.26
N PHE A 465 34.16 15.35 10.65
CA PHE A 465 33.16 15.86 9.70
C PHE A 465 33.86 16.78 8.67
N PRO A 466 33.59 16.65 7.36
CA PRO A 466 34.39 17.29 6.30
C PRO A 466 34.19 18.81 6.15
N VAL A 467 33.31 19.45 6.91
CA VAL A 467 33.01 20.88 6.78
C VAL A 467 33.69 21.64 7.91
N ASP A 468 34.44 22.71 7.59
CA ASP A 468 35.01 23.71 8.51
C ASP A 468 33.93 24.54 9.25
N ALA A 469 32.76 23.97 9.49
CA ALA A 469 31.74 24.56 10.32
C ALA A 469 32.16 24.31 11.77
N ASN A 470 32.91 25.27 12.33
CA ASN A 470 33.38 25.37 13.73
C ASN A 470 32.31 25.12 14.84
N GLU A 471 31.09 24.70 14.50
CA GLU A 471 29.95 24.53 15.41
C GLU A 471 29.06 23.32 15.04
N THR A 472 29.60 22.28 14.41
CA THR A 472 28.82 21.05 14.16
C THR A 472 29.19 20.01 15.20
N HIS A 473 28.53 20.08 16.37
CA HIS A 473 28.56 18.99 17.33
C HIS A 473 27.87 17.77 16.70
N PHE A 474 28.64 16.72 16.43
CA PHE A 474 28.10 15.39 16.16
C PHE A 474 28.37 14.52 17.39
N GLU A 475 27.46 13.60 17.65
CA GLU A 475 27.50 12.74 18.83
C GLU A 475 28.39 11.53 18.58
N ASN A 476 28.20 10.88 17.43
CA ASN A 476 28.92 9.69 17.01
C ASN A 476 29.21 9.73 15.51
N SER A 477 30.26 9.01 15.10
CA SER A 477 30.51 8.73 13.69
C SER A 477 30.74 7.23 13.49
N TYR A 478 30.41 6.70 12.32
CA TYR A 478 30.48 5.27 11.99
C TYR A 478 31.07 5.10 10.60
N SER A 479 32.08 4.24 10.49
CA SER A 479 32.74 3.96 9.20
C SER A 479 31.92 2.97 8.37
N GLY A 480 31.99 3.13 7.06
CA GLY A 480 31.43 2.16 6.13
C GLY A 480 31.70 2.52 4.68
N GLU A 481 30.76 2.15 3.83
CA GLU A 481 30.84 2.36 2.40
C GLU A 481 29.50 2.83 1.84
N GLY A 482 29.56 3.65 0.81
CA GLY A 482 28.39 4.12 0.07
C GLY A 482 28.59 3.89 -1.41
N ILE A 483 27.50 3.71 -2.15
CA ILE A 483 27.59 3.63 -3.62
C ILE A 483 28.17 4.95 -4.12
N ALA A 484 29.28 4.90 -4.85
CA ALA A 484 29.72 6.03 -5.67
C ALA A 484 29.71 5.57 -7.12
N GLU A 485 28.84 6.20 -7.91
CA GLU A 485 28.76 6.08 -9.37
C GLU A 485 28.91 4.65 -9.93
N GLY A 486 27.79 4.01 -10.24
CA GLY A 486 27.76 2.75 -10.96
C GLY A 486 26.46 2.61 -11.74
N TYR A 487 26.55 2.12 -12.98
CA TYR A 487 25.41 1.81 -13.83
C TYR A 487 24.88 0.43 -13.43
N SER A 488 23.60 0.34 -13.06
CA SER A 488 22.84 -0.91 -12.83
C SER A 488 23.19 -1.75 -11.57
N PHE A 489 22.24 -2.61 -11.16
CA PHE A 489 22.32 -3.56 -10.02
C PHE A 489 23.62 -4.36 -9.91
N ARG A 490 24.35 -4.57 -11.01
CA ARG A 490 25.46 -5.52 -11.09
C ARG A 490 26.85 -4.91 -10.80
N TYR A 491 27.01 -3.58 -10.90
CA TYR A 491 28.32 -2.92 -10.82
C TYR A 491 28.28 -1.59 -10.07
N THR A 492 27.69 -1.57 -8.89
CA THR A 492 27.84 -0.41 -8.01
C THR A 492 29.22 -0.45 -7.38
N GLY A 493 30.13 0.41 -7.84
CA GLY A 493 31.34 0.70 -7.06
C GLY A 493 30.93 1.22 -5.69
N SER A 494 31.29 0.52 -4.63
CA SER A 494 31.22 1.07 -3.28
C SER A 494 32.49 1.87 -3.03
N LYS A 495 32.34 3.02 -2.35
CA LYS A 495 33.43 3.89 -1.94
C LYS A 495 33.36 4.12 -0.45
N PRO A 496 34.51 4.27 0.22
CA PRO A 496 34.54 4.50 1.65
C PRO A 496 33.80 5.80 2.02
N GLY A 497 33.05 5.73 3.10
CA GLY A 497 32.29 6.84 3.65
C GLY A 497 32.09 6.69 5.15
N SER A 498 31.50 7.72 5.76
CA SER A 498 31.21 7.73 7.19
C SER A 498 29.83 8.32 7.45
N LEU A 499 29.06 7.68 8.32
CA LEU A 499 27.78 8.18 8.83
C LEU A 499 28.04 8.97 10.11
N PHE A 500 27.49 10.17 10.19
CA PHE A 500 27.56 11.06 11.34
C PHE A 500 26.18 11.22 11.95
N VAL A 501 26.11 11.10 13.27
CA VAL A 501 24.91 11.39 14.07
C VAL A 501 25.01 12.84 14.53
N ILE A 502 24.16 13.68 13.98
CA ILE A 502 24.08 15.11 14.29
C ILE A 502 22.98 15.32 15.34
N THR A 503 23.07 16.39 16.11
CA THR A 503 22.02 16.80 17.07
C THR A 503 20.63 16.89 16.41
N ASN A 504 19.57 16.64 17.20
CA ASN A 504 18.16 16.63 16.79
C ASN A 504 17.74 15.52 15.81
N ASP A 505 18.21 14.27 16.01
CA ASP A 505 17.85 13.11 15.18
C ASP A 505 18.17 13.28 13.68
N LEU A 506 19.22 14.02 13.37
CA LEU A 506 19.72 14.18 12.00
C LEU A 506 20.88 13.23 11.76
N LEU A 507 20.89 12.57 10.60
CA LEU A 507 22.02 11.76 10.16
C LEU A 507 22.66 12.39 8.93
N ALA A 508 23.97 12.28 8.77
CA ALA A 508 24.64 12.68 7.54
C ALA A 508 25.63 11.61 7.11
N PHE A 509 25.49 11.09 5.89
CA PHE A 509 26.50 10.21 5.31
C PHE A 509 27.39 11.01 4.37
N VAL A 510 28.71 10.83 4.53
CA VAL A 510 29.74 11.54 3.78
C VAL A 510 30.59 10.53 3.01
N TRP A 511 30.68 10.70 1.69
CA TRP A 511 31.65 9.95 0.88
C TRP A 511 33.05 10.55 1.06
N LYS A 512 34.05 9.73 1.45
CA LYS A 512 35.40 10.22 1.79
C LYS A 512 36.12 10.86 0.60
N GLU A 513 35.97 10.26 -0.58
CA GLU A 513 36.63 10.67 -1.83
C GLU A 513 36.01 11.94 -2.42
N THR A 514 34.69 11.93 -2.63
CA THR A 514 33.99 13.03 -3.34
C THR A 514 33.56 14.16 -2.42
N LYS A 515 33.61 13.96 -1.09
CA LYS A 515 33.08 14.87 -0.06
C LYS A 515 31.60 15.21 -0.22
N VAL A 516 30.87 14.44 -1.03
CA VAL A 516 29.41 14.56 -1.14
C VAL A 516 28.80 14.18 0.20
N VAL A 517 27.77 14.92 0.60
CA VAL A 517 27.02 14.69 1.84
C VAL A 517 25.58 14.37 1.47
N ILE A 518 24.99 13.33 2.04
CA ILE A 518 23.53 13.16 2.09
C ILE A 518 23.08 13.37 3.53
N THR A 519 22.19 14.35 3.74
CA THR A 519 21.61 14.63 5.05
C THR A 519 20.24 13.95 5.13
N LEU A 520 19.98 13.24 6.22
CA LEU A 520 18.77 12.47 6.48
C LEU A 520 18.09 12.98 7.75
N GLN A 521 16.76 12.96 7.73
CA GLN A 521 15.92 13.22 8.88
C GLN A 521 14.84 12.14 8.96
N ARG A 522 14.48 11.75 10.18
CA ARG A 522 13.41 10.78 10.40
C ARG A 522 12.10 11.30 9.82
N LEU A 523 11.38 10.44 9.11
CA LEU A 523 10.16 10.83 8.41
C LEU A 523 8.93 10.15 9.02
N ASN A 524 7.95 10.96 9.44
CA ASN A 524 6.62 10.48 9.83
C ASN A 524 5.60 10.89 8.76
N LEU A 525 5.32 9.99 7.82
CA LEU A 525 4.36 10.24 6.73
C LEU A 525 2.93 10.45 7.24
N THR A 526 2.50 9.75 8.29
CA THR A 526 1.18 9.93 8.92
C THR A 526 0.98 11.38 9.35
N GLU A 527 1.94 11.94 10.09
CA GLU A 527 1.85 13.33 10.58
C GLU A 527 1.85 14.34 9.44
N ILE A 528 2.66 14.12 8.41
CA ILE A 528 2.74 15.01 7.24
C ILE A 528 1.41 15.05 6.49
N LEU A 529 0.79 13.89 6.27
CA LEU A 529 -0.48 13.77 5.57
C LEU A 529 -1.65 14.30 6.42
N LYS A 530 -1.73 13.94 7.71
CA LYS A 530 -2.79 14.43 8.63
C LYS A 530 -2.74 15.94 8.87
N LYS A 531 -1.55 16.55 8.92
CA LYS A 531 -1.42 18.01 9.10
C LYS A 531 -1.74 18.80 7.83
N GLY A 532 -2.06 18.14 6.71
CA GLY A 532 -2.25 18.80 5.42
C GLY A 532 -0.97 19.49 4.92
N LEU A 533 0.20 19.04 5.40
CA LEU A 533 1.49 19.54 4.95
C LEU A 533 1.85 18.97 3.57
N GLY A 534 1.14 17.95 3.07
CA GLY A 534 1.30 17.44 1.71
C GLY A 534 0.46 18.18 0.67
N SER A 535 0.87 18.11 -0.60
CA SER A 535 0.05 18.55 -1.74
C SER A 535 -0.51 17.32 -2.45
N CYS A 536 -1.84 17.17 -2.43
CA CYS A 536 -2.49 16.15 -3.26
C CYS A 536 -2.28 16.52 -4.74
N VAL A 537 -1.78 15.58 -5.53
CA VAL A 537 -1.76 15.66 -6.99
C VAL A 537 -2.76 14.65 -7.55
N PRO A 538 -3.38 14.95 -8.69
CA PRO A 538 -4.35 14.04 -9.25
C PRO A 538 -3.78 12.66 -9.54
N PRO A 539 -4.59 11.60 -9.40
CA PRO A 539 -4.19 10.24 -9.71
C PRO A 539 -3.95 10.03 -11.21
N LEU A 540 -3.29 8.93 -11.51
CA LEU A 540 -3.06 8.46 -12.88
C LEU A 540 -4.30 7.72 -13.41
N PRO A 541 -4.33 7.34 -14.69
CA PRO A 541 -5.30 6.39 -15.19
C PRO A 541 -5.30 5.08 -14.39
N PRO A 542 -6.46 4.43 -14.19
CA PRO A 542 -6.64 3.36 -13.21
C PRO A 542 -5.63 2.21 -13.34
N SER A 543 -5.35 1.76 -14.57
CA SER A 543 -4.38 0.70 -14.84
C SER A 543 -2.93 1.07 -14.46
N LYS A 544 -2.58 2.36 -14.50
CA LYS A 544 -1.28 2.87 -14.04
C LYS A 544 -1.29 3.32 -12.59
N ASN A 545 -2.45 3.63 -12.03
CA ASN A 545 -2.54 4.25 -10.71
C ASN A 545 -2.27 3.24 -9.59
N PHE A 546 -2.81 2.02 -9.71
CA PHE A 546 -2.54 0.95 -8.75
C PHE A 546 -1.06 0.55 -8.76
N THR A 547 -0.57 0.16 -9.94
CA THR A 547 0.84 -0.23 -10.16
C THR A 547 1.36 0.42 -11.44
N TYR A 548 2.58 0.96 -11.37
CA TYR A 548 3.32 1.34 -12.57
C TYR A 548 3.96 0.10 -13.15
N MET A 549 3.43 -0.42 -14.26
CA MET A 549 4.00 -1.61 -14.92
C MET A 549 5.19 -1.28 -15.81
N ARG A 550 5.19 -0.10 -16.42
CA ARG A 550 6.26 0.32 -17.33
C ARG A 550 7.51 0.68 -16.56
N ARG A 551 8.65 0.16 -17.01
CA ARG A 551 9.96 0.70 -16.62
C ARG A 551 10.06 2.11 -17.17
N SER A 552 9.86 3.09 -16.29
CA SER A 552 10.09 4.49 -16.60
C SER A 552 11.22 5.01 -15.74
N PHE A 553 12.21 5.63 -16.39
CA PHE A 553 13.23 6.43 -15.72
C PHE A 553 12.78 7.87 -15.50
N ILE A 554 11.57 8.23 -15.98
CA ILE A 554 11.02 9.59 -15.94
C ILE A 554 9.85 9.65 -14.97
N ASN A 555 9.76 10.76 -14.23
CA ASN A 555 8.63 11.04 -13.37
C ASN A 555 7.38 11.41 -14.18
N GLU A 556 6.41 10.49 -14.31
CA GLU A 556 5.19 10.75 -15.09
C GLU A 556 4.33 11.89 -14.51
N PHE A 557 4.39 12.16 -13.20
CA PHE A 557 3.71 13.30 -12.59
C PHE A 557 4.29 14.65 -12.99
N THR A 558 5.52 14.69 -13.53
CA THR A 558 6.11 15.93 -14.06
C THR A 558 5.66 16.25 -15.48
N LYS A 559 5.40 15.22 -16.32
CA LYS A 559 4.84 15.42 -17.67
C LYS A 559 3.48 16.12 -17.62
N LEU A 560 2.64 15.72 -16.66
CA LEU A 560 1.31 16.28 -16.46
C LEU A 560 1.32 17.78 -16.09
N SER A 561 2.40 18.29 -15.49
CA SER A 561 2.49 19.72 -15.15
C SER A 561 2.87 20.63 -16.33
N THR A 562 3.41 20.07 -17.42
CA THR A 562 3.82 20.86 -18.60
C THR A 562 2.73 20.98 -19.66
N ASP A 563 1.74 20.07 -19.68
CA ASP A 563 0.66 20.11 -20.68
C ASP A 563 -0.39 21.20 -20.43
N SER A 564 -0.40 21.86 -19.26
CA SER A 564 -1.29 23.01 -19.03
C SER A 564 -0.73 24.35 -19.53
N SER A 565 0.34 24.36 -20.32
CA SER A 565 0.93 25.60 -20.87
C SER A 565 0.91 25.70 -22.40
N TYR A 566 0.24 24.78 -23.09
CA TYR A 566 -0.09 24.91 -24.51
C TYR A 566 -1.61 24.94 -24.69
N SER A 567 -2.24 26.01 -24.20
CA SER A 567 -3.57 26.42 -24.65
C SER A 567 -3.51 27.92 -24.94
N GLU A 568 -3.48 28.19 -26.25
CA GLU A 568 -3.54 29.49 -26.96
C GLU A 568 -2.37 30.47 -26.84
#